data_AF-A0A5B0Q527-F1
#
_entry.id   AF-A0A5B0Q527-F1
#
_cell.length_a   1.000
_cell.length_b   1.000
_cell.length_c   1.000
_cell.angle_alpha   90.00
_cell.angle_beta   90.00
_cell.angle_gamma   90.00
#
_symmetry.space_group_name_H-M   'P 1'
#
loop_
_entity.id
_entity.type
_entity.pdbx_description
1 polymer ?
#
loop_
_entity_poly.entity_id
_entity_poly.type
_entity_poly.pdbx_seq_one_letter_code
_entity_poly.pdbx_strand_id
1 'polypeptide(L)' 'MSKPEQPSKLVTIVYAIHHFQAENPDELSFSAGKPIEVTKKNDLYGDGWWQQSTNLL' A
#
# COMPACT_ATOMS: atom_id res chain seq x y z
N MET A 1 21.89 -20.37 12.48
CA MET A 1 20.47 -20.42 12.91
C MET A 1 19.67 -19.60 11.92
N SER A 2 18.87 -20.23 11.07
CA SER A 2 18.02 -19.56 10.09
C SER A 2 16.88 -18.86 10.80
N LYS A 3 16.64 -17.57 10.50
CA LYS A 3 15.47 -16.82 10.99
C LYS A 3 14.20 -17.58 10.56
N PRO A 4 13.20 -17.77 11.43
CA PRO A 4 11.99 -18.50 11.06
C PRO A 4 11.31 -17.78 9.90
N GLU A 5 10.94 -18.56 8.88
CA GLU A 5 10.25 -18.11 7.69
C GLU A 5 8.95 -17.42 8.12
N GLN A 6 8.91 -16.09 8.06
CA GLN A 6 7.68 -15.36 8.34
C GLN A 6 6.66 -15.75 7.27
N PRO A 7 5.41 -16.08 7.64
CA PRO A 7 4.41 -16.45 6.65
C PRO A 7 4.30 -15.33 5.63
N SER A 8 4.30 -15.72 4.35
CA SER A 8 4.11 -14.81 3.21
C SER A 8 3.01 -13.81 3.54
N LYS A 9 3.40 -12.55 3.69
CA LYS A 9 2.50 -11.45 4.02
C LYS A 9 1.42 -11.42 2.94
N LEU A 10 0.15 -11.64 3.31
CA LEU A 10 -0.95 -11.60 2.36
C LEU A 10 -0.98 -10.22 1.69
N VAL A 11 -0.77 -10.22 0.38
CA VAL A 11 -0.82 -9.02 -0.45
C VAL A 11 -2.27 -8.73 -0.79
N THR A 12 -2.78 -7.58 -0.37
CA THR A 12 -4.12 -7.11 -0.75
C THR A 12 -3.99 -6.18 -1.95
N ILE A 13 -4.65 -6.51 -3.07
CA ILE A 13 -4.71 -5.62 -4.24
C ILE A 13 -6.02 -4.84 -4.22
N VAL A 14 -5.91 -3.52 -4.39
CA VAL A 14 -7.07 -2.63 -4.61
C VAL A 14 -6.88 -1.85 -5.91
N TYR A 15 -7.95 -1.25 -6.42
CA TYR A 15 -7.91 -0.45 -7.64
C TYR A 15 -8.31 0.98 -7.33
N ALA A 16 -7.51 1.93 -7.82
CA ALA A 16 -7.83 3.34 -7.69
C ALA A 16 -9.08 3.69 -8.50
N ILE A 17 -10.07 4.33 -7.87
CA ILE A 17 -11.28 4.82 -8.58
C ILE A 17 -11.09 6.22 -9.17
N HIS A 18 -10.12 6.98 -8.64
CA HIS A 18 -9.75 8.32 -9.10
C HIS A 18 -8.22 8.47 -9.15
N HIS A 19 -7.75 9.50 -9.85
CA HIS A 19 -6.35 9.92 -9.78
C HIS A 19 -6.09 10.58 -8.43
N PHE A 20 -4.91 10.34 -7.89
CA PHE A 20 -4.43 11.02 -6.69
C PHE A 20 -3.02 11.54 -6.95
N GLN A 21 -2.78 12.80 -6.62
CA GLN A 21 -1.49 13.44 -6.68
C GLN A 21 -1.02 13.67 -5.25
N ALA A 22 0.13 13.11 -4.88
CA ALA A 22 0.74 13.32 -3.59
C ALA A 22 1.02 14.81 -3.36
N GLU A 23 0.62 15.29 -2.19
CA GLU A 23 0.84 16.65 -1.71
C GLU A 23 1.95 16.69 -0.65
N ASN A 24 2.14 15.58 0.06
CA ASN A 24 3.17 15.42 1.10
C ASN A 24 4.26 14.40 0.70
N PRO A 25 5.49 14.52 1.23
CA PRO A 25 6.60 13.62 0.87
C PRO A 25 6.39 12.13 1.22
N ASP A 26 5.49 11.83 2.15
CA ASP A 26 5.13 10.48 2.58
C ASP A 26 3.93 9.90 1.81
N GLU A 27 3.32 10.68 0.92
CA GLU A 27 2.24 10.26 0.05
C GLU A 27 2.76 9.75 -1.30
N LEU A 28 1.90 8.99 -2.00
CA LEU A 28 2.24 8.39 -3.29
C LEU A 28 1.16 8.69 -4.32
N SER A 29 1.56 9.32 -5.42
CA SER A 29 0.68 9.58 -6.56
C SER A 29 0.32 8.28 -7.27
N PHE A 30 -0.93 8.15 -7.72
CA PHE A 30 -1.39 7.01 -8.51
C PHE A 30 -2.51 7.41 -9.48
N SER A 31 -2.73 6.58 -10.49
CA SER A 31 -3.74 6.81 -11.52
C SER A 31 -4.97 5.94 -11.32
N ALA A 32 -6.15 6.47 -11.67
CA ALA A 32 -7.39 5.71 -11.72
C ALA A 32 -7.23 4.43 -12.56
N GLY A 33 -7.87 3.36 -12.12
CA GLY A 33 -7.84 2.04 -12.75
C GLY A 33 -6.55 1.26 -12.55
N LYS A 34 -5.52 1.80 -11.88
CA LYS A 34 -4.28 1.08 -11.62
C LYS A 34 -4.37 0.24 -10.34
N PRO A 35 -3.79 -0.98 -10.34
CA PRO A 35 -3.70 -1.79 -9.14
C PRO A 35 -2.72 -1.17 -8.14
N ILE A 36 -3.04 -1.28 -6.86
CA ILE A 36 -2.21 -0.84 -5.74
C ILE A 36 -2.05 -2.02 -4.80
N GLU A 37 -0.79 -2.37 -4.50
CA GLU A 37 -0.45 -3.36 -3.49
C GLU A 37 -0.50 -2.72 -2.10
N VAL A 38 -1.53 -3.07 -1.33
CA VAL A 38 -1.68 -2.63 0.05
C VAL A 38 -0.89 -3.56 0.96
N THR A 39 0.12 -2.99 1.62
CA THR A 39 1.00 -3.71 2.54
C THR A 39 0.57 -3.53 3.99
N LYS A 40 -0.17 -2.47 4.33
CA LYS A 40 -0.72 -2.27 5.68
C LYS A 40 -1.97 -1.42 5.62
N LYS A 41 -3.07 -1.94 6.15
CA LYS A 41 -4.26 -1.17 6.54
C LYS A 41 -4.13 -0.85 8.02
N ASN A 42 -4.15 0.43 8.38
CA ASN A 42 -4.06 0.84 9.77
C ASN A 42 -5.46 1.00 10.38
N ASP A 43 -6.19 -0.11 10.49
CA ASP A 43 -7.59 -0.10 10.95
C ASP A 43 -7.74 0.34 12.42
N LEU A 44 -6.64 0.35 13.18
CA LEU A 44 -6.60 0.74 14.60
C LEU A 44 -6.75 2.25 14.84
N TYR A 45 -6.36 3.10 13.88
CA TYR A 45 -6.43 4.56 14.05
C TYR A 45 -7.52 5.20 13.20
N GLY A 46 -8.05 4.50 12.18
CA GLY A 46 -9.23 4.94 11.42
C GLY A 46 -9.05 6.29 10.70
N ASP A 47 -7.81 6.69 10.43
CA ASP A 47 -7.45 7.98 9.82
C ASP A 47 -7.65 8.02 8.30
N GLY A 48 -8.00 6.88 7.68
CA GLY A 48 -8.28 6.76 6.26
C GLY A 48 -7.05 6.46 5.39
N TRP A 49 -5.85 6.29 5.98
CA TRP A 49 -4.61 6.12 5.22
C TRP A 49 -4.08 4.68 5.21
N TRP A 50 -3.73 4.20 4.02
CA TRP A 50 -3.15 2.87 3.81
C TRP A 50 -1.75 2.96 3.21
N GLN A 51 -0.88 2.04 3.59
CA GLN A 51 0.48 1.97 3.04
C GLN A 51 0.53 1.01 1.86
N GLN A 52 1.22 1.43 0.81
CA GLN A 52 1.52 0.62 -0.37
C GLN A 52 3.04 0.40 -0.53
N SER A 53 3.43 -0.68 -1.20
CA SER A 53 4.83 -0.89 -1.59
C SER A 53 5.14 -0.09 -2.86
N THR A 54 6.22 0.69 -2.85
CA THR A 54 6.77 1.36 -4.04
C THR A 54 7.81 0.52 -4.77
N ASN A 55 7.95 -0.77 -4.44
CA ASN A 55 9.02 -1.58 -4.97
C ASN A 55 8.70 -2.07 -6.39
N LEU A 56 8.83 -1.18 -7.36
CA LEU A 56 9.03 -1.52 -8.76
C LEU A 56 10.49 -1.22 -9.09
N LEU A 57 11.17 -2.24 -9.64
CA LEU A 57 12.57 -2.21 -10.08
C LEU A 57 12.87 -1.05 -11.04
#